data_AF-A0AAC9SY35-F1
#
_entry.id   AF-A0AAC9SY35-F1
#
_cell.length_a   1.000
_cell.length_b   1.000
_cell.length_c   1.000
_cell.angle_alpha   90.00
_cell.angle_beta   90.00
_cell.angle_gamma   90.00
#
_symmetry.space_group_name_H-M   'P 1'
#
loop_
_entity.id
_entity.type
_entity.pdbx_description
1 polymer ?
#
loop_
_entity_poly.entity_id
_entity_poly.type
_entity_poly.pdbx_seq_one_letter_code
_entity_poly.pdbx_strand_id
1 'polypeptide(L)'
;MTLKNFLRGLGRRWYVVLIGLVLTGVAAGVVYSEVQPTYQRNATLLLMPAASSVPEGENPYLFLGGLGQASDVLVNTMASQTVRESLLDGHPAADATVQRIATSSGPLLSVTATGSTNSEVALVLDRALSGVQTNLSSLQTRADVPEVERITAMPLTTDETSTVIQKSRLEAVAATAAAGFALTLLLAGLVDGLLLSRDRRRRLDPPVADSAGTPDDVELEDGRATEDFDDDLGAPQGPRHPDLSRSGDRRVLAGVPDGFDDSTIPVKHGADARAPEHAE
;
A
#
# COMPACT_ATOMS: atom_id res chain seq x y z
N MET A 1 -24.90 5.50 18.20
CA MET A 1 -24.68 4.41 19.19
C MET A 1 -23.44 4.76 20.00
N THR A 2 -23.53 4.87 21.32
CA THR A 2 -22.39 5.27 22.17
C THR A 2 -21.38 4.12 22.31
N LEU A 3 -20.08 4.44 22.25
CA LEU A 3 -18.95 3.49 22.38
C LEU A 3 -19.08 2.58 23.61
N LYS A 4 -19.64 3.11 24.70
CA LYS A 4 -19.95 2.38 25.94
C LYS A 4 -20.92 1.21 25.76
N ASN A 5 -21.90 1.32 24.86
CA ASN A 5 -22.87 0.25 24.60
C ASN A 5 -22.26 -0.85 23.71
N PHE A 6 -21.34 -0.49 22.81
CA PHE A 6 -20.61 -1.44 21.97
C PHE A 6 -19.63 -2.28 22.82
N LEU A 7 -18.86 -1.64 23.72
CA LEU A 7 -17.97 -2.36 24.65
C LEU A 7 -18.74 -3.28 25.62
N ARG A 8 -19.94 -2.87 26.04
CA ARG A 8 -20.79 -3.67 26.95
C ARG A 8 -21.44 -4.87 26.23
N GLY A 9 -21.70 -4.76 24.93
CA GLY A 9 -22.08 -5.89 24.06
C GLY A 9 -20.93 -6.88 23.88
N LEU A 10 -19.72 -6.37 23.61
CA LEU A 10 -18.49 -7.17 23.47
C LEU A 10 -18.18 -8.00 24.73
N GLY A 11 -18.40 -7.44 25.93
CA GLY A 11 -18.23 -8.15 27.20
C GLY A 11 -19.26 -9.26 27.47
N ARG A 12 -20.46 -9.21 26.87
CA ARG A 12 -21.51 -10.25 27.06
C ARG A 12 -21.29 -11.48 26.17
N ARG A 13 -20.50 -11.35 25.11
CA ARG A 13 -20.27 -12.42 24.11
C ARG A 13 -18.82 -12.50 23.65
N TRP A 14 -17.89 -12.42 24.61
CA TRP A 14 -16.45 -12.52 24.37
C TRP A 14 -16.04 -13.76 23.56
N TYR A 15 -16.79 -14.87 23.66
CA TYR A 15 -16.55 -16.09 22.89
C TYR A 15 -16.59 -15.89 21.36
N VAL A 16 -17.49 -15.05 20.83
CA VAL A 16 -17.60 -14.83 19.38
C VAL A 16 -16.39 -14.05 18.86
N VAL A 17 -15.99 -13.02 19.59
CA VAL A 17 -14.78 -12.24 19.28
C VAL A 17 -13.55 -13.10 19.41
N LEU A 18 -13.45 -13.93 20.45
CA LEU A 18 -12.31 -14.82 20.64
C LEU A 18 -12.22 -15.86 19.52
N ILE A 19 -13.32 -16.51 19.15
CA ILE A 19 -13.34 -17.47 18.03
C ILE A 19 -12.94 -16.78 16.72
N GLY A 20 -13.49 -15.59 16.43
CA GLY A 20 -13.13 -14.84 15.22
C GLY A 20 -11.67 -14.39 15.21
N LEU A 21 -11.12 -13.99 16.37
CA LEU A 21 -9.71 -13.65 16.52
C LEU A 21 -8.81 -14.87 16.29
N VAL A 22 -9.18 -16.03 16.85
CA VAL A 22 -8.44 -17.28 16.64
C VAL A 22 -8.47 -17.69 15.17
N LEU A 23 -9.63 -17.65 14.52
CA LEU A 23 -9.76 -17.94 13.08
C LEU A 23 -8.93 -16.97 12.24
N THR A 24 -8.94 -15.69 12.59
CA THR A 24 -8.12 -14.66 11.91
C THR A 24 -6.63 -14.95 12.10
N GLY A 25 -6.20 -15.32 13.31
CA GLY A 25 -4.82 -15.72 13.60
C GLY A 25 -4.38 -16.95 12.82
N VAL A 26 -5.24 -17.97 12.72
CA VAL A 26 -4.99 -19.17 11.90
C VAL A 26 -4.87 -18.78 10.43
N ALA A 27 -5.80 -17.99 9.89
CA ALA A 27 -5.74 -17.54 8.50
C ALA A 27 -4.47 -16.73 8.19
N ALA A 28 -4.09 -15.81 9.08
CA ALA A 28 -2.84 -15.06 8.96
C ALA A 28 -1.61 -15.98 9.02
N GLY A 29 -1.63 -17.01 9.88
CA GLY A 29 -0.58 -18.04 9.95
C GLY A 29 -0.46 -18.85 8.66
N VAL A 30 -1.58 -19.25 8.06
CA VAL A 30 -1.61 -19.94 6.76
C VAL A 30 -1.01 -19.05 5.66
N VAL A 31 -1.45 -17.80 5.55
CA VAL A 31 -0.90 -16.83 4.59
C VAL A 31 0.59 -16.61 4.80
N TYR A 32 1.04 -16.51 6.06
CA TYR A 32 2.46 -16.40 6.36
C TYR A 32 3.25 -17.62 5.87
N SER A 33 2.69 -18.84 5.98
CA SER A 33 3.35 -20.05 5.50
C SER A 33 3.34 -20.22 3.98
N GLU A 34 2.31 -19.74 3.29
CA GLU A 34 2.20 -19.85 1.83
C GLU A 34 2.99 -18.77 1.09
N VAL A 35 2.98 -17.53 1.61
CA VAL A 35 3.70 -16.43 0.98
C VAL A 35 5.19 -16.51 1.34
N GLN A 36 5.98 -16.99 0.38
CA GLN A 36 7.42 -17.10 0.52
C GLN A 36 8.10 -15.71 0.55
N PRO A 37 9.19 -15.55 1.31
CA PRO A 37 9.99 -14.34 1.24
C PRO A 37 10.68 -14.22 -0.13
N THR A 38 10.81 -13.00 -0.62
CA THR A 38 11.53 -12.72 -1.87
C THR A 38 13.00 -12.48 -1.55
N TYR A 39 13.89 -13.15 -2.25
CA TYR A 39 15.33 -12.88 -2.19
C TYR A 39 15.68 -11.86 -3.26
N GLN A 40 16.60 -10.95 -2.97
CA GLN A 40 17.05 -9.93 -3.92
C GLN A 40 18.57 -9.79 -3.89
N ARG A 41 19.17 -9.65 -5.07
CA ARG A 41 20.57 -9.22 -5.24
C ARG A 41 20.65 -8.12 -6.28
N ASN A 42 21.61 -7.23 -6.09
CA ASN A 42 21.86 -6.13 -7.02
C ASN A 42 23.30 -6.19 -7.53
N ALA A 43 23.50 -5.61 -8.71
CA ALA A 43 24.79 -5.31 -9.27
C ALA A 43 24.74 -3.95 -9.95
N THR A 44 25.84 -3.20 -9.88
CA THR A 44 25.99 -1.95 -10.61
C THR A 44 27.01 -2.16 -11.72
N LEU A 45 26.65 -1.77 -12.93
CA LEU A 45 27.52 -1.74 -14.09
C LEU A 45 27.82 -0.30 -14.47
N LEU A 46 29.03 -0.04 -14.96
CA LEU A 46 29.43 1.20 -15.60
C LEU A 46 29.67 0.94 -17.08
N LEU A 47 29.05 1.73 -17.95
CA LEU A 47 29.44 1.74 -19.36
C LEU A 47 30.74 2.53 -19.53
N MET A 48 31.68 1.91 -20.23
CA MET A 48 32.99 2.45 -20.55
C MET A 48 33.05 2.86 -22.02
N PRO A 49 33.72 3.97 -22.34
CA PRO A 49 33.91 4.42 -23.71
C PRO A 49 34.82 3.45 -24.48
N ALA A 50 34.82 3.59 -25.80
CA ALA A 50 35.69 2.82 -26.65
C ALA A 50 37.16 3.19 -26.45
N ALA A 51 38.07 2.22 -26.59
CA ALA A 51 39.50 2.47 -26.46
C ALA A 51 40.01 3.53 -27.44
N SER A 52 39.46 3.58 -28.66
CA SER A 52 39.82 4.60 -29.66
C SER A 52 39.35 6.03 -29.33
N SER A 53 38.36 6.16 -28.45
CA SER A 53 37.79 7.47 -28.04
C SER A 53 38.50 8.11 -26.85
N VAL A 54 39.41 7.37 -26.20
CA VAL A 54 40.23 7.85 -25.08
C VAL A 54 41.67 8.04 -25.59
N PRO A 55 42.25 9.25 -25.49
CA PRO A 55 43.65 9.44 -25.87
C PRO A 55 44.59 8.55 -25.04
N GLU A 56 45.69 8.10 -25.64
CA GLU A 56 46.64 7.23 -24.95
C GLU A 56 47.17 7.87 -23.66
N GLY A 57 47.07 7.14 -22.55
CA GLY A 57 47.53 7.59 -21.23
C GLY A 57 46.55 8.52 -20.49
N GLU A 58 45.42 8.88 -21.08
CA GLU A 58 44.38 9.68 -20.43
C GLU A 58 43.43 8.84 -19.59
N ASN A 59 42.72 9.49 -18.66
CA ASN A 59 41.76 8.83 -17.77
C ASN A 59 40.41 8.57 -18.50
N PRO A 60 40.01 7.30 -18.72
CA PRO A 60 38.76 6.95 -19.41
C PRO A 60 37.49 7.48 -18.72
N TYR A 61 37.53 7.69 -17.40
CA TYR A 61 36.38 8.19 -16.63
C TYR A 61 36.06 9.67 -16.93
N LEU A 62 36.96 10.40 -17.59
CA LEU A 62 36.70 11.75 -18.08
C LEU A 62 35.91 11.76 -19.40
N PHE A 63 35.78 10.61 -20.06
CA PHE A 63 35.17 10.44 -21.39
C PHE A 63 33.87 9.62 -21.33
N LEU A 64 33.16 9.66 -20.21
CA LEU A 64 31.88 8.96 -20.03
C LEU A 64 30.68 9.71 -20.66
N GLY A 65 30.91 10.94 -21.15
CA GLY A 65 29.88 11.78 -21.75
C GLY A 65 29.25 11.13 -22.99
N GLY A 66 27.93 11.27 -23.16
CA GLY A 66 27.21 10.75 -24.33
C GLY A 66 26.89 9.25 -24.28
N LEU A 67 27.35 8.51 -23.26
CA LEU A 67 27.00 7.09 -23.08
C LEU A 67 25.59 6.88 -22.50
N GLY A 68 24.92 7.95 -22.06
CA GLY A 68 23.55 7.89 -21.52
C GLY A 68 22.55 7.35 -22.53
N GLN A 69 22.59 7.83 -23.77
CA GLN A 69 21.69 7.39 -24.84
C GLN A 69 21.90 5.91 -25.18
N ALA A 70 23.15 5.47 -25.24
CA ALA A 70 23.48 4.05 -25.44
C ALA A 70 22.96 3.19 -24.27
N SER A 71 23.07 3.69 -23.04
CA SER A 71 22.55 3.02 -21.85
C SER A 71 21.02 2.88 -21.88
N ASP A 72 20.29 3.90 -22.35
CA ASP A 72 18.83 3.86 -22.44
C ASP A 72 18.35 2.85 -23.50
N VAL A 73 19.02 2.80 -24.66
CA VAL A 73 18.73 1.80 -25.70
C VAL A 73 19.01 0.38 -25.19
N LEU A 74 20.11 0.19 -24.48
CA LEU A 74 20.46 -1.09 -23.87
C LEU A 74 19.42 -1.51 -22.81
N VAL A 75 19.02 -0.59 -21.91
CA VAL A 75 17.98 -0.84 -20.91
C VAL A 75 16.67 -1.26 -21.58
N ASN A 76 16.24 -0.54 -22.62
CA ASN A 76 15.03 -0.90 -23.36
C ASN A 76 15.14 -2.28 -24.05
N THR A 77 16.33 -2.62 -24.56
CA THR A 77 16.59 -3.94 -25.14
C THR A 77 16.51 -5.04 -24.08
N MET A 78 17.10 -4.81 -22.90
CA MET A 78 17.05 -5.74 -21.76
C MET A 78 15.63 -5.91 -21.20
N ALA A 79 14.79 -4.88 -21.29
CA ALA A 79 13.38 -4.92 -20.90
C ALA A 79 12.48 -5.63 -21.91
N SER A 80 12.98 -5.94 -23.12
CA SER A 80 12.18 -6.64 -24.14
C SER A 80 11.78 -8.04 -23.67
N GLN A 81 10.58 -8.46 -24.08
CA GLN A 81 10.01 -9.75 -23.69
C GLN A 81 10.93 -10.92 -24.05
N THR A 82 11.52 -10.90 -25.24
CA THR A 82 12.43 -11.95 -25.73
C THR A 82 13.68 -12.08 -24.85
N VAL A 83 14.28 -10.96 -24.44
CA VAL A 83 15.46 -11.00 -23.56
C VAL A 83 15.04 -11.47 -22.17
N ARG A 84 13.93 -10.95 -21.63
CA ARG A 84 13.40 -11.37 -20.33
C ARG A 84 13.10 -12.87 -20.27
N GLU A 85 12.46 -13.43 -21.28
CA GLU A 85 12.17 -14.87 -21.35
C GLU A 85 13.46 -15.71 -21.34
N SER A 86 14.48 -15.29 -22.09
CA SER A 86 15.78 -15.96 -22.09
C SER A 86 16.50 -15.90 -20.73
N LEU A 87 16.43 -14.75 -20.05
CA LEU A 87 17.03 -14.59 -18.72
C LEU A 87 16.36 -15.47 -17.66
N LEU A 88 15.03 -15.56 -17.73
CA LEU A 88 14.18 -16.24 -16.75
C LEU A 88 13.88 -17.70 -17.13
N ASP A 89 14.52 -18.24 -18.16
CA ASP A 89 14.28 -19.61 -18.61
C ASP A 89 14.52 -20.62 -17.47
N GLY A 90 13.51 -21.45 -17.20
CA GLY A 90 13.49 -22.39 -16.08
C GLY A 90 13.19 -21.78 -14.70
N HIS A 91 12.94 -20.47 -14.58
CA HIS A 91 12.75 -19.75 -13.31
C HIS A 91 11.50 -18.86 -13.31
N PRO A 92 10.28 -19.44 -13.31
CA PRO A 92 9.03 -18.69 -13.44
C PRO A 92 8.71 -17.80 -12.23
N ALA A 93 9.34 -18.05 -11.07
CA ALA A 93 9.17 -17.26 -9.85
C ALA A 93 10.24 -16.17 -9.68
N ALA A 94 11.19 -16.08 -10.61
CA ALA A 94 12.25 -15.08 -10.59
C ALA A 94 11.90 -13.89 -11.48
N ASP A 95 12.56 -12.76 -11.22
CA ASP A 95 12.51 -11.59 -12.08
C ASP A 95 13.89 -10.94 -12.19
N ALA A 96 14.12 -10.25 -13.29
CA ALA A 96 15.36 -9.52 -13.55
C ALA A 96 15.03 -8.17 -14.18
N THR A 97 15.56 -7.11 -13.59
CA THR A 97 15.35 -5.75 -14.07
C THR A 97 16.68 -5.04 -14.24
N VAL A 98 16.85 -4.39 -15.39
CA VAL A 98 17.99 -3.52 -15.67
C VAL A 98 17.47 -2.09 -15.80
N GLN A 99 18.07 -1.15 -15.08
CA GLN A 99 17.66 0.26 -15.10
C GLN A 99 18.88 1.16 -15.10
N ARG A 100 18.74 2.36 -15.65
CA ARG A 100 19.75 3.41 -15.50
C ARG A 100 19.63 4.06 -14.11
N ILE A 101 20.76 4.34 -13.47
CA ILE A 101 20.79 5.09 -12.21
C ILE A 101 20.71 6.59 -12.54
N ALA A 102 19.49 7.11 -12.61
CA ALA A 102 19.21 8.48 -13.04
C ALA A 102 19.84 9.56 -12.15
N THR A 103 20.13 9.25 -10.89
CA THR A 103 20.79 10.16 -9.94
C THR A 103 22.30 10.22 -10.12
N SER A 104 22.89 9.35 -10.94
CA SER A 104 24.32 9.35 -11.22
C SER A 104 24.64 10.26 -12.40
N SER A 105 25.73 11.01 -12.29
CA SER A 105 26.31 11.78 -13.40
C SER A 105 26.92 10.89 -14.50
N GLY A 106 27.18 9.61 -14.21
CA GLY A 106 27.76 8.66 -15.14
C GLY A 106 26.74 7.69 -15.77
N PRO A 107 27.13 6.94 -16.81
CA PRO A 107 26.31 5.92 -17.47
C PRO A 107 26.28 4.63 -16.62
N LEU A 108 25.75 4.72 -15.40
CA LEU A 108 25.60 3.60 -14.49
C LEU A 108 24.27 2.89 -14.72
N LEU A 109 24.33 1.56 -14.69
CA LEU A 109 23.17 0.67 -14.74
C LEU A 109 23.07 -0.11 -13.45
N SER A 110 21.86 -0.21 -12.89
CA SER A 110 21.51 -1.14 -11.82
C SER A 110 20.88 -2.38 -12.44
N VAL A 111 21.39 -3.54 -12.08
CA VAL A 111 20.82 -4.84 -12.39
C VAL A 111 20.31 -5.44 -11.09
N THR A 112 19.02 -5.72 -11.02
CA THR A 112 18.38 -6.30 -9.85
C THR A 112 17.74 -7.63 -10.24
N ALA A 113 18.08 -8.68 -9.51
CA ALA A 113 17.47 -9.99 -9.65
C ALA A 113 16.68 -10.33 -8.38
N THR A 114 15.50 -10.92 -8.55
CA THR A 114 14.66 -11.41 -7.46
C THR A 114 14.21 -12.85 -7.71
N GLY A 115 13.88 -13.57 -6.64
CA GLY A 115 13.51 -14.98 -6.72
C GLY A 115 13.15 -15.59 -5.38
N SER A 116 12.87 -16.89 -5.38
CA SER A 116 12.42 -17.63 -4.19
C SER A 116 13.57 -18.23 -3.39
N THR A 117 14.78 -18.33 -3.98
CA THR A 117 15.96 -18.87 -3.31
C THR A 117 17.22 -18.05 -3.61
N ASN A 118 18.21 -18.14 -2.73
CA ASN A 118 19.49 -17.45 -2.92
C ASN A 118 20.22 -17.91 -4.19
N SER A 119 20.25 -19.22 -4.45
CA SER A 119 20.90 -19.80 -5.64
C SER A 119 20.22 -19.40 -6.94
N GLU A 120 18.89 -19.35 -6.98
CA GLU A 120 18.12 -18.89 -8.14
C GLU A 120 18.45 -17.43 -8.46
N VAL A 121 18.44 -16.56 -7.45
CA VAL A 121 18.73 -15.14 -7.63
C VAL A 121 20.17 -14.91 -8.12
N ALA A 122 21.13 -15.66 -7.59
CA ALA A 122 22.53 -15.57 -8.04
C ALA A 122 22.66 -15.95 -9.52
N LEU A 123 22.00 -17.04 -9.94
CA LEU A 123 22.02 -17.52 -11.32
C LEU A 123 21.31 -16.55 -12.28
N VAL A 124 20.15 -16.03 -11.90
CA VAL A 124 19.41 -15.04 -12.72
C VAL A 124 20.18 -13.72 -12.82
N LEU A 125 20.87 -13.28 -11.75
CA LEU A 125 21.73 -12.11 -11.79
C LEU A 125 22.90 -12.31 -12.76
N ASP A 126 23.60 -13.45 -12.70
CA ASP A 126 24.71 -13.78 -13.59
C ASP A 126 24.27 -13.82 -15.07
N ARG A 127 23.10 -14.42 -15.33
CA ARG A 127 22.49 -14.38 -16.67
C ARG A 127 22.17 -12.95 -17.10
N ALA A 128 21.64 -12.11 -16.23
CA ALA A 128 21.34 -10.71 -16.55
C ALA A 128 22.62 -9.92 -16.87
N LEU A 129 23.69 -10.12 -16.11
CA LEU A 129 25.00 -9.49 -16.36
C LEU A 129 25.60 -9.94 -17.70
N SER A 130 25.58 -11.24 -17.98
CA SER A 130 26.01 -11.81 -19.27
C SER A 130 25.12 -11.35 -20.43
N GLY A 131 23.81 -11.24 -20.17
CA GLY A 131 22.82 -10.73 -21.10
C GLY A 131 23.07 -9.27 -21.47
N VAL A 132 23.46 -8.43 -20.51
CA VAL A 132 23.86 -7.04 -20.77
C VAL A 132 25.04 -7.00 -21.76
N GLN A 133 26.11 -7.75 -21.50
CA GLN A 133 27.30 -7.76 -22.37
C GLN A 133 26.96 -8.29 -23.78
N THR A 134 26.19 -9.37 -23.86
CA THR A 134 25.78 -10.00 -25.12
C THR A 134 24.89 -9.08 -25.96
N ASN A 135 23.88 -8.46 -25.34
CA ASN A 135 22.98 -7.54 -26.04
C ASN A 135 23.69 -6.26 -26.44
N LEU A 136 24.59 -5.73 -25.60
CA LEU A 136 25.41 -4.58 -25.95
C LEU A 136 26.31 -4.86 -27.16
N SER A 137 26.97 -6.02 -27.20
CA SER A 137 27.75 -6.45 -28.35
C SER A 137 26.88 -6.64 -29.60
N SER A 138 25.70 -7.23 -29.44
CA SER A 138 24.78 -7.47 -30.56
C SER A 138 24.23 -6.17 -31.15
N LEU A 139 23.88 -5.18 -30.32
CA LEU A 139 23.46 -3.85 -30.76
C LEU A 139 24.56 -3.15 -31.57
N GLN A 140 25.79 -3.19 -31.07
CA GLN A 140 26.95 -2.57 -31.74
C GLN A 140 27.33 -3.30 -33.04
N THR A 141 27.21 -4.63 -33.07
CA THR A 141 27.43 -5.42 -34.28
C THR A 141 26.40 -5.10 -35.36
N ARG A 142 25.12 -4.95 -34.99
CA ARG A 142 24.06 -4.56 -35.93
C ARG A 142 24.23 -3.13 -36.45
N ALA A 143 24.88 -2.27 -35.68
CA ALA A 143 25.26 -0.92 -36.07
C ALA A 143 26.61 -0.85 -36.82
N ASP A 144 27.22 -2.01 -37.13
CA ASP A 144 28.49 -2.13 -37.83
C ASP A 144 29.66 -1.38 -37.15
N VAL A 145 29.65 -1.34 -35.81
CA VAL A 145 30.69 -0.66 -35.02
C VAL A 145 31.95 -1.54 -34.96
N PRO A 146 33.13 -1.03 -35.42
CA PRO A 146 34.42 -1.72 -35.32
C PRO A 146 34.78 -2.04 -33.86
N GLU A 147 35.47 -3.16 -33.61
CA GLU A 147 35.76 -3.60 -32.22
C GLU A 147 36.49 -2.57 -31.36
N VAL A 148 37.43 -1.83 -31.95
CA VAL A 148 38.19 -0.77 -31.25
C VAL A 148 37.34 0.45 -30.87
N GLU A 149 36.18 0.60 -31.53
CA GLU A 149 35.20 1.68 -31.31
C GLU A 149 34.02 1.24 -30.44
N ARG A 150 34.05 0.01 -29.88
CA ARG A 150 32.96 -0.50 -29.07
C ARG A 150 33.02 -0.02 -27.63
N ILE A 151 31.86 0.35 -27.11
CA ILE A 151 31.63 0.57 -25.70
C ILE A 151 31.50 -0.77 -24.97
N THR A 152 31.91 -0.81 -23.71
CA THR A 152 31.88 -2.01 -22.88
C THR A 152 31.12 -1.77 -21.58
N ALA A 153 30.62 -2.83 -20.95
CA ALA A 153 29.96 -2.77 -19.65
C ALA A 153 30.86 -3.44 -18.62
N MET A 154 31.26 -2.69 -17.59
CA MET A 154 32.14 -3.17 -16.53
C MET A 154 31.38 -3.24 -15.20
N PRO A 155 31.40 -4.36 -14.47
CA PRO A 155 30.82 -4.44 -13.15
C PRO A 155 31.61 -3.57 -12.16
N LEU A 156 30.89 -2.71 -11.44
CA LEU A 156 31.43 -1.88 -10.36
C LEU A 156 31.16 -2.50 -8.99
N THR A 157 29.95 -3.02 -8.79
CA THR A 157 29.57 -3.74 -7.58
C THR A 157 28.69 -4.92 -7.92
N THR A 158 28.76 -5.98 -7.13
CA THR A 158 27.89 -7.16 -7.26
C THR A 158 27.69 -7.75 -5.87
N ASP A 159 26.44 -7.88 -5.45
CA ASP A 159 26.10 -8.43 -4.15
C ASP A 159 26.44 -9.94 -4.11
N GLU A 160 27.36 -10.33 -3.21
CA GLU A 160 27.75 -11.74 -3.03
C GLU A 160 26.68 -12.57 -2.31
N THR A 161 25.77 -11.91 -1.58
CA THR A 161 24.72 -12.56 -0.79
C THR A 161 23.37 -11.90 -1.03
N SER A 162 22.30 -12.70 -1.11
CA SER A 162 20.95 -12.20 -1.26
C SER A 162 20.43 -11.55 0.03
N THR A 163 19.77 -10.41 -0.12
CA THR A 163 18.96 -9.79 0.93
C THR A 163 17.56 -10.39 0.93
N VAL A 164 16.97 -10.57 2.11
CA VAL A 164 15.62 -11.14 2.26
C VAL A 164 14.60 -10.01 2.36
N ILE A 165 13.73 -9.91 1.37
CA ILE A 165 12.64 -8.93 1.28
C ILE A 165 11.34 -9.60 1.73
N GLN A 166 10.80 -9.14 2.86
CA GLN A 166 9.57 -9.67 3.47
C GLN A 166 8.36 -8.75 3.30
N LYS A 167 8.50 -7.64 2.56
CA LYS A 167 7.47 -6.60 2.44
C LYS A 167 6.13 -7.17 1.95
N SER A 168 6.12 -7.88 0.83
CA SER A 168 4.91 -8.50 0.25
C SER A 168 4.26 -9.50 1.21
N ARG A 169 5.06 -10.32 1.89
CA ARG A 169 4.61 -11.28 2.91
C ARG A 169 3.93 -10.58 4.09
N LEU A 170 4.56 -9.53 4.62
CA LEU A 170 4.01 -8.75 5.73
C LEU A 170 2.74 -7.99 5.32
N GLU A 171 2.70 -7.43 4.11
CA GLU A 171 1.50 -6.77 3.56
C GLU A 171 0.34 -7.76 3.42
N ALA A 172 0.59 -8.96 2.89
CA ALA A 172 -0.44 -10.00 2.76
C ALA A 172 -0.98 -10.47 4.11
N VAL A 173 -0.10 -10.69 5.09
CA VAL A 173 -0.49 -11.06 6.46
C VAL A 173 -1.27 -9.94 7.13
N ALA A 174 -0.82 -8.70 7.01
CA ALA A 174 -1.50 -7.53 7.57
C ALA A 174 -2.89 -7.31 6.95
N ALA A 175 -3.00 -7.43 5.62
CA ALA A 175 -4.27 -7.34 4.91
C ALA A 175 -5.25 -8.44 5.36
N THR A 176 -4.76 -9.67 5.50
CA THR A 176 -5.55 -10.81 5.98
C THR A 176 -6.03 -10.60 7.41
N ALA A 177 -5.14 -10.14 8.30
CA ALA A 177 -5.49 -9.84 9.68
C ALA A 177 -6.53 -8.71 9.79
N ALA A 178 -6.37 -7.64 9.01
CA ALA A 178 -7.32 -6.53 8.97
C ALA A 178 -8.70 -6.97 8.45
N ALA A 179 -8.73 -7.75 7.37
CA ALA A 179 -9.98 -8.29 6.82
C ALA A 179 -10.68 -9.24 7.79
N GLY A 180 -9.94 -10.16 8.42
CA GLY A 180 -10.48 -11.11 9.41
C GLY A 180 -11.01 -10.40 10.66
N PHE A 181 -10.32 -9.35 11.11
CA PHE A 181 -10.80 -8.54 12.23
C PHE A 181 -12.09 -7.78 11.89
N ALA A 182 -12.15 -7.15 10.72
CA ALA A 182 -13.35 -6.47 10.24
C ALA A 182 -14.55 -7.44 10.13
N LEU A 183 -14.33 -8.63 9.57
CA LEU A 183 -15.33 -9.69 9.47
C LEU A 183 -15.80 -10.13 10.86
N THR A 184 -14.88 -10.30 11.81
CA THR A 184 -15.18 -10.68 13.19
C THR A 184 -16.08 -9.65 13.87
N LEU A 185 -15.78 -8.36 13.71
CA LEU A 185 -16.61 -7.27 14.27
C LEU A 185 -18.01 -7.23 13.65
N LEU A 186 -18.11 -7.45 12.33
CA LEU A 186 -19.39 -7.50 11.62
C LEU A 186 -20.24 -8.67 12.14
N LEU A 187 -19.66 -9.86 12.25
CA LEU A 187 -20.31 -11.06 12.78
C LEU A 187 -20.75 -10.87 14.24
N ALA A 188 -19.89 -10.29 15.08
CA ALA A 188 -20.24 -10.00 16.46
C ALA A 188 -21.46 -9.06 16.56
N GLY A 189 -21.48 -7.98 15.77
CA GLY A 189 -22.60 -7.04 15.71
C GLY A 189 -23.89 -7.67 15.17
N LEU A 190 -23.78 -8.53 14.14
CA LEU A 190 -24.93 -9.23 13.56
C LEU A 190 -25.57 -10.20 14.56
N VAL A 191 -24.74 -10.98 15.27
CA VAL A 191 -25.19 -11.92 16.31
C VAL A 191 -25.87 -11.17 17.46
N ASP A 192 -25.30 -10.04 17.89
CA ASP A 192 -25.92 -9.20 18.92
C ASP A 192 -27.26 -8.60 18.46
N GLY A 193 -27.33 -8.12 17.21
CA GLY A 193 -28.57 -7.57 16.64
C GLY A 193 -29.70 -8.59 16.54
N LEU A 194 -29.41 -9.80 16.05
CA LEU A 194 -30.40 -10.87 15.91
C LEU A 194 -30.95 -11.34 17.27
N LEU A 195 -30.11 -11.40 18.30
CA LEU A 195 -30.49 -11.92 19.61
C LEU A 195 -31.21 -10.85 20.46
N LEU A 196 -30.81 -9.58 20.38
CA LEU A 196 -31.52 -8.48 21.05
C LEU A 196 -32.93 -8.25 20.46
N SER A 197 -33.09 -8.46 19.15
CA SER A 197 -34.41 -8.40 18.49
C SER A 197 -35.37 -9.49 19.01
N ARG A 198 -34.83 -10.66 19.36
CA ARG A 198 -35.60 -11.80 19.87
C ARG A 198 -36.09 -11.61 21.31
N ASP A 199 -35.27 -10.98 22.17
CA ASP A 199 -35.65 -10.64 23.55
C ASP A 199 -36.69 -9.51 23.61
N ARG A 200 -36.67 -8.55 22.67
CA ARG A 200 -37.70 -7.49 22.59
C ARG A 200 -39.09 -8.04 22.26
N ARG A 201 -39.19 -9.08 21.42
CA ARG A 201 -40.48 -9.72 21.11
C ARG A 201 -41.09 -10.46 22.31
N ARG A 202 -40.27 -11.01 23.22
CA ARG A 202 -40.75 -11.68 24.44
C ARG A 202 -41.21 -10.74 25.55
N ARG A 203 -40.86 -9.45 25.49
CA ARG A 203 -41.31 -8.44 26.45
C ARG A 203 -42.58 -7.70 26.02
N LEU A 204 -43.14 -8.07 24.87
CA LEU A 204 -44.39 -7.52 24.33
C LEU A 204 -45.59 -8.47 24.49
N ASP A 205 -45.45 -9.58 25.21
CA ASP A 205 -46.61 -10.27 25.79
C ASP A 205 -46.91 -9.59 27.14
N PRO A 206 -47.99 -8.80 27.27
CA PRO A 206 -48.47 -8.41 28.58
C PRO A 206 -48.95 -9.68 29.29
N PRO A 207 -48.72 -9.85 30.61
CA PRO A 207 -49.48 -10.84 31.34
C PRO A 207 -50.95 -10.48 31.18
N VAL A 208 -51.74 -11.39 30.61
CA VAL A 208 -53.20 -11.31 30.66
C VAL A 208 -53.54 -11.39 32.15
N ALA A 209 -53.75 -10.23 32.77
CA ALA A 209 -54.33 -10.13 34.08
C ALA A 209 -55.77 -10.61 33.94
N ASP A 210 -56.01 -11.79 34.48
CA ASP A 210 -57.34 -12.36 34.67
C ASP A 210 -58.11 -11.44 35.62
N SER A 211 -59.05 -10.68 35.09
CA SER A 211 -60.01 -9.89 35.87
C SER A 211 -61.36 -9.97 35.19
N ALA A 212 -62.08 -11.04 35.52
CA ALA A 212 -63.51 -11.16 35.31
C ALA A 212 -64.13 -11.70 36.61
N GLY A 213 -64.99 -10.90 37.26
CA GLY A 213 -65.87 -11.38 38.35
C GLY A 213 -66.32 -10.37 39.42
N THR A 214 -67.19 -9.43 39.04
CA THR A 214 -68.16 -8.63 39.85
C THR A 214 -69.24 -9.53 40.51
N PRO A 215 -70.18 -9.15 41.45
CA PRO A 215 -70.48 -7.92 42.25
C PRO A 215 -70.67 -8.13 43.79
N ASP A 216 -70.79 -7.06 44.60
CA ASP A 216 -71.96 -6.81 45.48
C ASP A 216 -71.82 -5.55 46.38
N ASP A 217 -72.97 -4.95 46.64
CA ASP A 217 -73.28 -3.63 47.19
C ASP A 217 -72.96 -3.40 48.69
N VAL A 218 -72.59 -2.17 49.06
CA VAL A 218 -73.23 -1.46 50.19
C VAL A 218 -73.05 0.06 50.08
N GLU A 219 -74.20 0.72 50.08
CA GLU A 219 -74.54 2.12 50.25
C GLU A 219 -74.13 2.66 51.64
N LEU A 220 -73.74 3.94 51.73
CA LEU A 220 -74.19 4.96 52.71
C LEU A 220 -73.35 6.26 52.61
N GLU A 221 -74.01 7.29 52.05
CA GLU A 221 -74.10 8.70 52.49
C GLU A 221 -72.95 9.39 53.28
N ASP A 222 -72.44 10.52 52.76
CA ASP A 222 -72.79 11.89 53.21
C ASP A 222 -71.69 12.93 52.82
N GLY A 223 -72.11 14.11 52.34
CA GLY A 223 -71.45 15.38 52.70
C GLY A 223 -70.68 16.21 51.67
N ARG A 224 -71.41 17.14 51.02
CA ARG A 224 -71.05 18.53 50.59
C ARG A 224 -70.21 18.80 49.32
N ALA A 225 -70.92 19.37 48.32
CA ALA A 225 -70.79 20.69 47.65
C ALA A 225 -69.43 21.45 47.77
N THR A 226 -68.89 22.11 46.74
CA THR A 226 -69.50 23.02 45.75
C THR A 226 -68.65 23.14 44.48
N GLU A 227 -69.33 23.22 43.33
CA GLU A 227 -69.17 24.15 42.19
C GLU A 227 -67.81 24.84 41.97
N ASP A 228 -67.22 24.65 40.78
CA ASP A 228 -67.12 25.78 39.85
C ASP A 228 -67.10 25.30 38.39
N PHE A 229 -67.80 26.06 37.55
CA PHE A 229 -68.17 25.77 36.18
C PHE A 229 -67.30 26.60 35.21
N ASP A 230 -67.49 26.30 33.92
CA ASP A 230 -67.26 27.16 32.76
C ASP A 230 -65.84 27.20 32.17
N ASP A 231 -65.63 26.58 31.01
CA ASP A 231 -65.96 27.04 29.63
C ASP A 231 -64.66 27.65 29.04
N ASP A 232 -64.30 27.61 27.76
CA ASP A 232 -65.01 27.31 26.54
C ASP A 232 -63.95 27.26 25.41
N LEU A 233 -64.28 26.51 24.35
CA LEU A 233 -63.98 26.76 22.93
C LEU A 233 -62.56 27.07 22.39
N GLY A 234 -62.20 26.30 21.36
CA GLY A 234 -61.68 26.91 20.11
C GLY A 234 -60.58 26.17 19.34
N ALA A 235 -60.92 25.13 18.58
CA ALA A 235 -60.12 24.62 17.46
C ALA A 235 -60.33 25.51 16.18
N PRO A 236 -59.96 25.16 14.92
CA PRO A 236 -58.99 24.19 14.34
C PRO A 236 -58.23 24.69 13.06
N GLN A 237 -57.55 23.76 12.34
CA GLN A 237 -57.17 23.73 10.88
C GLN A 237 -55.89 24.52 10.46
N GLY A 238 -54.85 23.98 9.79
CA GLY A 238 -54.76 23.17 8.54
C GLY A 238 -54.70 24.10 7.30
N PRO A 239 -54.09 23.78 6.11
CA PRO A 239 -53.25 22.64 5.69
C PRO A 239 -52.02 23.03 4.78
N ARG A 240 -51.42 21.98 4.20
CA ARG A 240 -50.23 21.85 3.30
C ARG A 240 -50.32 22.56 1.92
N HIS A 241 -49.17 22.91 1.32
CA HIS A 241 -48.54 22.37 0.08
C HIS A 241 -47.49 23.37 -0.53
N PRO A 242 -46.64 22.97 -1.50
CA PRO A 242 -45.27 23.48 -1.70
C PRO A 242 -45.16 24.35 -2.95
N ASP A 243 -44.01 24.98 -3.17
CA ASP A 243 -43.67 25.43 -4.52
C ASP A 243 -42.18 25.35 -4.83
N LEU A 244 -41.92 24.87 -6.04
CA LEU A 244 -40.64 24.82 -6.73
C LEU A 244 -40.54 26.09 -7.58
N SER A 245 -39.38 26.74 -7.63
CA SER A 245 -38.76 27.16 -8.90
C SER A 245 -37.55 28.05 -8.72
N ARG A 246 -36.55 27.75 -9.59
CA ARG A 246 -35.66 28.70 -10.30
C ARG A 246 -34.66 29.50 -9.45
N SER A 247 -33.49 29.88 -9.92
CA SER A 247 -32.78 29.78 -11.20
C SER A 247 -31.45 30.52 -11.00
N GLY A 248 -30.38 30.02 -11.62
CA GLY A 248 -29.43 30.91 -12.28
C GLY A 248 -28.04 31.09 -11.65
N ASP A 249 -27.07 31.05 -12.56
CA ASP A 249 -25.73 31.68 -12.50
C ASP A 249 -24.68 31.05 -11.58
N ARG A 250 -23.43 30.86 -11.98
CA ARG A 250 -22.67 31.36 -13.15
C ARG A 250 -21.40 30.52 -13.30
N ARG A 251 -21.08 30.09 -14.52
CA ARG A 251 -19.70 29.83 -14.94
C ARG A 251 -18.99 31.18 -15.08
N VAL A 252 -17.67 31.23 -14.86
CA VAL A 252 -16.65 31.86 -15.75
C VAL A 252 -15.26 31.99 -15.08
N LEU A 253 -14.26 31.43 -15.79
CA LEU A 253 -12.85 31.81 -16.00
C LEU A 253 -11.74 31.71 -14.92
N ALA A 254 -10.75 30.86 -15.27
CA ALA A 254 -9.34 31.16 -15.55
C ALA A 254 -8.36 31.55 -14.42
N GLY A 255 -7.16 30.95 -14.47
CA GLY A 255 -5.95 31.49 -13.86
C GLY A 255 -4.90 30.44 -13.46
N VAL A 256 -4.01 30.09 -14.40
CA VAL A 256 -2.63 29.64 -14.11
C VAL A 256 -1.78 30.93 -14.03
N PRO A 257 -0.91 31.10 -13.02
CA PRO A 257 0.54 31.06 -13.30
C PRO A 257 1.44 30.53 -12.16
N ASP A 258 2.56 29.97 -12.62
CA ASP A 258 3.97 30.05 -12.15
C ASP A 258 4.36 30.15 -10.67
N GLY A 259 5.43 29.41 -10.37
CA GLY A 259 6.53 29.89 -9.52
C GLY A 259 6.48 29.45 -8.06
N PHE A 260 7.22 28.39 -7.74
CA PHE A 260 7.71 28.17 -6.39
C PHE A 260 9.21 27.89 -6.43
N ASP A 261 9.95 28.98 -6.36
CA ASP A 261 11.34 29.03 -5.92
C ASP A 261 11.28 29.42 -4.43
N ASP A 262 11.72 28.54 -3.54
CA ASP A 262 12.22 28.99 -2.23
C ASP A 262 13.26 28.00 -1.69
N SER A 263 14.50 28.43 -1.84
CA SER A 263 15.59 28.31 -0.88
C SER A 263 15.14 28.10 0.58
N THR A 264 15.80 27.20 1.31
CA THR A 264 16.54 27.47 2.58
C THR A 264 16.75 26.15 3.33
N ILE A 265 17.96 25.57 3.23
CA ILE A 265 18.48 24.67 4.29
C ILE A 265 19.94 25.07 4.58
N PRO A 266 20.29 25.35 5.85
CA PRO A 266 21.58 25.92 6.21
C PRO A 266 22.72 24.90 6.17
N VAL A 267 23.83 25.35 5.60
CA VAL A 267 25.17 24.77 5.69
C VAL A 267 25.67 24.88 7.13
N LYS A 268 26.03 23.76 7.76
CA LYS A 268 26.93 23.75 8.93
C LYS A 268 28.34 23.45 8.46
N HIS A 269 29.15 24.50 8.41
CA HIS A 269 30.60 24.43 8.32
C HIS A 269 31.16 24.33 9.75
N GLY A 270 32.04 23.34 9.98
CA GLY A 270 32.77 23.16 11.23
C GLY A 270 34.06 22.43 10.92
N ALA A 271 35.15 23.19 10.95
CA ALA A 271 36.48 22.86 10.49
C ALA A 271 37.34 22.12 11.54
N ASP A 272 38.46 21.61 11.03
CA ASP A 272 39.77 21.41 11.67
C ASP A 272 40.00 20.27 12.67
N ALA A 273 40.82 19.30 12.24
CA ALA A 273 41.98 18.84 12.99
C ALA A 273 43.03 18.12 12.10
N ARG A 274 44.06 18.89 11.73
CA ARG A 274 45.50 18.57 11.58
C ARG A 274 45.99 17.12 11.34
N ALA A 275 46.79 17.01 10.29
CA ALA A 275 47.88 16.06 10.10
C ALA A 275 49.04 16.24 11.11
N PRO A 276 49.91 15.23 11.24
CA PRO A 276 51.32 15.42 10.88
C PRO A 276 51.78 14.27 9.95
N GLU A 277 52.48 14.55 8.85
CA GLU A 277 53.91 14.87 8.71
C GLU A 277 54.83 13.66 8.88
N HIS A 278 55.66 13.51 7.85
CA HIS A 278 56.66 12.49 7.53
C HIS A 278 57.59 12.06 8.67
N ALA A 279 57.98 10.78 8.65
CA ALA A 279 59.35 10.36 8.95
C ALA A 279 59.65 8.99 8.31
N GLU A 280 60.69 8.99 7.46
CA GLU A 280 61.58 7.91 7.01
C GLU A 280 61.06 6.79 6.10
#